data_AF-A0A2L0BM04-F1
#
_entry.id   AF-A0A2L0BM04-F1
#
_cell.length_a   1.000
_cell.length_b   1.000
_cell.length_c   1.000
_cell.angle_alpha   90.00
_cell.angle_beta   90.00
_cell.angle_gamma   90.00
#
_symmetry.space_group_name_H-M   'P 1'
#
loop_
_entity.id
_entity.type
_entity.pdbx_description
1 polymer ?
#
loop_
_entity_poly.entity_id
_entity_poly.type
_entity_poly.pdbx_seq_one_letter_code
_entity_poly.pdbx_strand_id
1 'polypeptide(L)'
;ETYEWARKMAVDALEYDDDEGANPAGALEEILEAPERLKDLDLDAFAEELERQAFGNKSITLYDIRAELNCRYKDLRTSFTSATPDEIFDMLTKESPETFYIGKMVTATVIGITRKKPQGEQLDQANPVRNDETALWQCPFCLKNDFPELSDVWNHFDAGACCGQATGVKLRLDNGVSGYIHIKNLSDKHVSNPEERVGIGQLIHCRIMKIDVERFSVDSTSKSSDLADKNHEWR
;
A
#
# COMPACT_ATOMS: atom_id res chain seq x y z
N GLU A 1 29.38 -8.07 37.22
CA GLU A 1 29.26 -7.36 38.52
C GLU A 1 27.99 -7.75 39.28
N THR A 2 26.87 -8.03 38.61
CA THR A 2 25.57 -8.31 39.26
C THR A 2 25.28 -9.78 39.59
N TYR A 3 26.23 -10.70 39.33
CA TYR A 3 26.06 -12.13 39.60
C TYR A 3 25.75 -12.45 41.07
N GLU A 4 26.26 -11.64 42.01
CA GLU A 4 25.97 -11.82 43.43
C GLU A 4 24.50 -11.55 43.77
N TRP A 5 23.87 -10.60 43.09
CA TRP A 5 22.44 -10.31 43.27
C TRP A 5 21.58 -11.41 42.69
N ALA A 6 21.93 -11.95 41.52
CA ALA A 6 21.23 -13.11 40.96
C ALA A 6 21.32 -14.33 41.89
N ARG A 7 22.47 -14.56 42.54
CA ARG A 7 22.64 -15.63 43.53
C ARG A 7 21.82 -15.41 44.80
N LYS A 8 21.81 -14.18 45.36
CA LYS A 8 20.98 -13.84 46.52
C LYS A 8 19.49 -13.96 46.22
N MET A 9 19.05 -13.44 45.07
CA MET A 9 17.67 -13.58 44.59
C MET A 9 17.26 -15.06 44.47
N ALA A 10 18.17 -15.92 44.00
CA ALA A 10 17.89 -17.35 43.90
C ALA A 10 17.77 -18.02 45.28
N VAL A 11 18.63 -17.69 46.24
CA VAL A 11 18.54 -18.22 47.61
C VAL A 11 17.24 -17.78 48.29
N ASP A 12 16.91 -16.50 48.22
CA ASP A 12 15.70 -15.94 48.85
C ASP A 12 14.42 -16.50 48.23
N ALA A 13 14.38 -16.72 46.91
CA ALA A 13 13.24 -17.32 46.23
C ALA A 13 13.04 -18.82 46.52
N LEU A 14 14.08 -19.50 46.99
CA LEU A 14 14.01 -20.94 47.32
C LEU A 14 13.68 -21.20 48.79
N GLU A 15 13.69 -20.17 49.65
CA GLU A 15 13.47 -20.26 51.11
C GLU A 15 14.29 -21.39 51.76
N TYR A 16 15.57 -21.54 51.41
CA TYR A 16 16.43 -22.53 52.07
C TYR A 16 16.52 -22.22 53.57
N ASP A 17 16.30 -23.23 54.41
CA ASP A 17 16.52 -23.13 55.86
C ASP A 17 18.01 -22.83 56.13
N ASP A 18 18.29 -21.82 56.97
CA ASP A 18 19.65 -21.33 57.30
C ASP A 18 20.63 -22.42 57.81
N ASP A 19 20.12 -23.61 58.16
CA ASP A 19 20.88 -24.76 58.66
C ASP A 19 21.47 -25.66 57.55
N GLU A 20 20.94 -25.64 56.32
CA GLU A 20 21.49 -26.37 55.17
C GLU A 20 22.34 -25.43 54.31
N GLY A 21 23.58 -25.18 54.74
CA GLY A 21 24.54 -24.26 54.09
C GLY A 21 24.28 -24.01 52.60
N ALA A 22 23.48 -22.99 52.31
CA ALA A 22 22.89 -22.79 50.99
C ALA A 22 24.00 -22.48 50.00
N ASN A 23 24.29 -23.42 49.08
CA ASN A 23 25.25 -23.19 48.02
C ASN A 23 24.65 -22.19 47.03
N PRO A 24 25.13 -20.93 46.96
CA PRO A 24 24.50 -19.89 46.15
C PRO A 24 24.58 -20.19 44.64
N ALA A 25 25.48 -21.09 44.22
CA ALA A 25 25.55 -21.57 42.84
C ALA A 25 24.48 -22.65 42.56
N GLY A 26 24.24 -23.56 43.51
CA GLY A 26 23.21 -24.60 43.38
C GLY A 26 21.80 -24.02 43.36
N ALA A 27 21.54 -23.01 44.19
CA ALA A 27 20.29 -22.24 44.18
C ALA A 27 19.98 -21.65 42.79
N LEU A 28 21.02 -21.12 42.13
CA LEU A 28 20.86 -20.54 40.80
C LEU A 28 20.55 -21.61 39.75
N GLU A 29 21.19 -22.78 39.82
CA GLU A 29 20.90 -23.91 38.93
C GLU A 29 19.46 -24.40 39.08
N GLU A 30 18.95 -24.50 40.32
CA GLU A 30 17.56 -24.89 40.60
C GLU A 30 16.55 -23.87 40.06
N ILE A 31 16.83 -22.58 40.20
CA ILE A 31 16.00 -21.51 39.60
C ILE A 31 16.05 -21.55 38.08
N LEU A 32 17.16 -21.94 37.46
CA LEU A 32 17.24 -22.13 36.01
C LEU A 32 16.38 -23.32 35.52
N GLU A 33 16.20 -24.35 36.35
CA GLU A 33 15.29 -25.47 36.06
C GLU A 33 13.81 -25.10 36.32
N ALA A 34 13.55 -24.25 37.32
CA ALA A 34 12.21 -23.83 37.73
C ALA A 34 12.09 -22.29 37.88
N PRO A 35 12.14 -21.53 36.77
CA PRO A 35 12.17 -20.06 36.80
C PRO A 35 10.88 -19.42 37.33
N GLU A 36 9.76 -20.17 37.31
CA GLU A 36 8.47 -19.77 37.85
C GLU A 36 8.53 -19.40 39.35
N ARG A 37 9.48 -19.98 40.12
CA ARG A 37 9.66 -19.68 41.55
C ARG A 37 10.07 -18.24 41.83
N LEU A 38 10.63 -17.53 40.84
CA LEU A 38 10.96 -16.11 40.96
C LEU A 38 9.72 -15.18 40.90
N LYS A 39 8.54 -15.71 40.58
CA LYS A 39 7.30 -14.91 40.53
C LYS A 39 6.80 -14.52 41.92
N ASP A 40 7.08 -15.37 42.91
CA ASP A 40 6.62 -15.17 44.28
C ASP A 40 7.53 -14.20 45.07
N LEU A 41 8.70 -13.86 44.52
CA LEU A 41 9.63 -12.91 45.12
C LEU A 41 9.20 -11.45 44.88
N ASP A 42 8.99 -10.71 45.97
CA ASP A 42 8.75 -9.26 45.95
C ASP A 42 10.06 -8.49 45.72
N LEU A 43 10.30 -8.10 44.47
CA LEU A 43 11.51 -7.37 44.07
C LEU A 43 11.55 -5.94 44.60
N ASP A 44 10.40 -5.33 44.90
CA ASP A 44 10.36 -3.95 45.37
C ASP A 44 10.79 -3.89 46.83
N ALA A 45 10.29 -4.82 47.67
CA ALA A 45 10.76 -4.99 49.04
C ALA A 45 12.25 -5.34 49.10
N PHE A 46 12.71 -6.24 48.22
CA PHE A 46 14.13 -6.59 48.13
C PHE A 46 15.00 -5.39 47.70
N ALA A 47 14.51 -4.56 46.78
CA ALA A 47 15.21 -3.34 46.37
C ALA A 47 15.31 -2.30 47.49
N GLU A 48 14.25 -2.11 48.29
CA GLU A 48 14.26 -1.21 49.45
C GLU A 48 15.30 -1.63 50.49
N GLU A 49 15.44 -2.94 50.74
CA GLU A 49 16.42 -3.47 51.69
C GLU A 49 17.86 -3.25 51.21
N LEU A 50 18.12 -3.44 49.92
CA LEU A 50 19.43 -3.13 49.33
C LEU A 50 19.77 -1.63 49.39
N GLU A 51 18.77 -0.77 49.26
CA GLU A 51 18.95 0.68 49.39
C GLU A 51 19.28 1.07 50.84
N ARG A 52 18.61 0.47 51.83
CA ARG A 52 18.93 0.65 53.27
C ARG A 52 20.34 0.22 53.64
N GLN A 53 20.82 -0.86 53.02
CA GLN A 53 22.18 -1.38 53.22
C GLN A 53 23.25 -0.59 52.44
N ALA A 54 22.88 0.57 51.85
CA ALA A 54 23.76 1.46 51.10
C ALA A 54 24.34 0.88 49.80
N PHE A 55 23.71 -0.14 49.22
CA PHE A 55 24.07 -0.68 47.90
C PHE A 55 23.45 0.09 46.72
N GLY A 56 22.64 1.12 47.03
CA GLY A 56 21.94 1.97 46.07
C GLY A 56 20.68 1.33 45.50
N ASN A 57 19.91 2.11 44.76
CA ASN A 57 18.67 1.64 44.15
C ASN A 57 18.97 0.68 42.99
N LYS A 58 18.57 -0.58 43.13
CA LYS A 58 18.80 -1.66 42.15
C LYS A 58 17.51 -2.25 41.58
N SER A 59 16.37 -1.58 41.76
CA SER A 59 15.05 -2.08 41.35
C SER A 59 15.05 -2.60 39.90
N ILE A 60 15.39 -1.74 38.93
CA ILE A 60 15.47 -2.09 37.50
C ILE A 60 16.39 -3.29 37.26
N THR A 61 17.56 -3.30 37.88
CA THR A 61 18.54 -4.40 37.74
C THR A 61 17.97 -5.74 38.22
N LEU A 62 17.19 -5.75 39.30
CA LEU A 62 16.55 -6.97 39.81
C LEU A 62 15.45 -7.47 38.86
N TYR A 63 14.65 -6.56 38.30
CA TYR A 63 13.67 -6.91 37.26
C TYR A 63 14.35 -7.47 36.00
N ASP A 64 15.47 -6.90 35.58
CA ASP A 64 16.26 -7.39 34.44
C ASP A 64 16.86 -8.77 34.74
N ILE A 65 17.41 -8.99 35.93
CA ILE A 65 17.92 -10.31 36.37
C ILE A 65 16.78 -11.34 36.35
N ARG A 66 15.61 -11.01 36.90
CA ARG A 66 14.45 -11.91 36.88
C ARG A 66 14.02 -12.23 35.45
N ALA A 67 14.02 -11.24 34.55
CA ALA A 67 13.68 -11.44 33.15
C ALA A 67 14.68 -12.37 32.44
N GLU A 68 15.99 -12.19 32.67
CA GLU A 68 17.06 -13.02 32.11
C GLU A 68 17.04 -14.46 32.66
N LEU A 69 16.73 -14.65 33.95
CA LEU A 69 16.60 -15.98 34.53
C LEU A 69 15.36 -16.72 34.01
N ASN A 70 14.26 -16.00 33.74
CA ASN A 70 13.06 -16.57 33.11
C ASN A 70 13.30 -16.94 31.64
N CYS A 71 13.95 -16.07 30.87
CA CYS A 71 14.22 -16.27 29.45
C CYS A 71 15.64 -15.80 29.12
N ARG A 72 16.61 -16.72 29.22
CA ARG A 72 18.02 -16.40 28.98
C ARG A 72 18.25 -15.82 27.59
N TYR A 73 18.92 -14.68 27.53
CA TYR A 73 19.30 -14.00 26.29
C TYR A 73 18.09 -13.77 25.37
N LYS A 74 16.92 -13.47 25.95
CA LYS A 74 15.71 -13.19 25.19
C LYS A 74 15.98 -12.06 24.20
N ASP A 75 15.65 -12.31 22.95
CA ASP A 75 15.66 -11.25 21.95
C ASP A 75 14.53 -10.26 22.24
N LEU A 76 14.90 -9.06 22.67
CA LEU A 76 13.97 -7.98 22.96
C LEU A 76 13.63 -7.15 21.72
N ARG A 77 14.19 -7.48 20.55
CA ARG A 77 13.82 -6.84 19.29
C ARG A 77 12.37 -7.13 18.99
N THR A 78 11.70 -6.14 18.41
CA THR A 78 10.43 -6.38 17.74
C THR A 78 10.63 -7.42 16.65
N SER A 79 9.69 -8.36 16.55
CA SER A 79 9.70 -9.32 15.44
C SER A 79 9.78 -8.57 14.11
N PHE A 80 10.53 -9.14 13.18
CA PHE A 80 10.62 -8.57 11.84
C PHE A 80 9.22 -8.51 11.20
N THR A 81 8.85 -7.33 10.71
CA THR A 81 7.63 -7.10 9.93
C THR A 81 8.04 -6.60 8.55
N SER A 82 7.51 -7.25 7.51
CA SER A 82 7.64 -6.74 6.15
C SER A 82 6.86 -5.43 6.00
N ALA A 83 7.35 -4.54 5.14
CA ALA A 83 6.66 -3.30 4.83
C ALA A 83 5.25 -3.57 4.27
N THR A 84 4.30 -2.75 4.68
CA THR A 84 2.92 -2.75 4.18
C THR A 84 2.86 -2.18 2.75
N PRO A 85 1.79 -2.45 1.98
CA PRO A 85 1.65 -1.87 0.63
C PRO A 85 1.76 -0.34 0.60
N ASP A 86 1.20 0.34 1.60
CA ASP A 86 1.30 1.80 1.75
C ASP A 86 2.74 2.27 2.01
N GLU A 87 3.47 1.57 2.89
CA GLU A 87 4.90 1.86 3.14
C GLU A 87 5.75 1.58 1.90
N ILE A 88 5.47 0.50 1.16
CA ILE A 88 6.16 0.20 -0.10
C ILE A 88 5.84 1.29 -1.13
N PHE A 89 4.59 1.74 -1.21
CA PHE A 89 4.17 2.82 -2.08
C PHE A 89 4.94 4.10 -1.78
N ASP A 90 4.98 4.54 -0.52
CA ASP A 90 5.76 5.71 -0.08
C ASP A 90 7.26 5.52 -0.34
N MET A 91 7.83 4.36 0.00
CA MET A 91 9.25 4.08 -0.23
C MET A 91 9.66 4.20 -1.69
N LEU A 92 8.82 3.74 -2.63
CA LEU A 92 9.11 3.72 -4.07
C LEU A 92 8.74 5.03 -4.78
N THR A 93 7.63 5.66 -4.39
CA THR A 93 7.13 6.88 -5.06
C THR A 93 7.60 8.17 -4.38
N LYS A 94 8.04 8.07 -3.12
CA LYS A 94 8.34 9.21 -2.22
C LYS A 94 7.14 10.12 -1.99
N GLU A 95 5.94 9.55 -2.05
CA GLU A 95 4.69 10.25 -1.84
C GLU A 95 4.01 9.78 -0.55
N SER A 96 3.56 10.74 0.24
CA SER A 96 2.80 10.48 1.46
C SER A 96 1.30 10.71 1.23
N PRO A 97 0.42 10.28 2.15
CA PRO A 97 -1.00 10.63 2.11
C PRO A 97 -1.28 12.14 2.17
N GLU A 98 -0.30 12.96 2.52
CA GLU A 98 -0.41 14.43 2.48
C GLU A 98 -0.08 15.00 1.10
N THR A 99 0.87 14.38 0.39
CA THR A 99 1.28 14.81 -0.95
C THR A 99 0.54 14.05 -2.04
N PHE A 100 -0.08 12.91 -1.79
CA PHE A 100 -0.73 12.11 -2.82
C PHE A 100 -2.01 11.48 -2.27
N TYR A 101 -3.13 12.19 -2.47
CA TYR A 101 -4.43 11.85 -1.91
C TYR A 101 -5.55 11.96 -2.95
N ILE A 102 -6.67 11.31 -2.65
CA ILE A 102 -7.90 11.38 -3.44
C ILE A 102 -8.40 12.83 -3.46
N GLY A 103 -8.57 13.39 -4.65
CA GLY A 103 -8.94 14.78 -4.88
C GLY A 103 -7.76 15.70 -5.23
N LYS A 104 -6.51 15.25 -5.07
CA LYS A 104 -5.35 16.04 -5.47
C LYS A 104 -5.34 16.24 -6.99
N MET A 105 -5.11 17.48 -7.42
CA MET A 105 -4.82 17.80 -8.82
C MET A 105 -3.36 17.52 -9.13
N VAL A 106 -3.11 16.77 -10.20
CA VAL A 106 -1.79 16.36 -10.66
C VAL A 106 -1.66 16.55 -12.17
N THR A 107 -0.42 16.65 -12.64
CA THR A 107 -0.09 16.56 -14.06
C THR A 107 0.27 15.14 -14.41
N ALA A 108 -0.17 14.69 -15.58
CA ALA A 108 0.19 13.38 -16.10
C ALA A 108 0.40 13.45 -17.60
N THR A 109 1.27 12.57 -18.11
CA THR A 109 1.54 12.44 -19.55
C THR A 109 0.71 11.31 -20.13
N VAL A 110 0.03 11.56 -21.25
CA VAL A 110 -0.74 10.55 -21.96
C VAL A 110 0.20 9.54 -22.61
N ILE A 111 0.13 8.27 -22.19
CA ILE A 111 0.94 7.18 -22.77
C ILE A 111 0.22 6.54 -23.95
N GLY A 112 -1.11 6.44 -23.89
CA GLY A 112 -1.88 5.76 -24.92
C GLY A 112 -3.37 5.71 -24.63
N ILE A 113 -4.12 5.20 -25.60
CA ILE A 113 -5.57 5.08 -25.52
C ILE A 113 -5.92 3.60 -25.45
N THR A 114 -6.73 3.24 -24.46
CA THR A 114 -7.22 1.87 -24.33
C THR A 114 -8.47 1.71 -25.19
N ARG A 115 -8.47 0.68 -26.04
CA ARG A 115 -9.60 0.35 -26.90
C ARG A 115 -10.06 -1.08 -26.62
N LYS A 116 -11.37 -1.30 -26.65
CA LYS A 116 -12.00 -2.61 -26.49
C LYS A 116 -12.52 -3.08 -27.84
N LYS A 117 -12.02 -4.23 -28.30
CA LYS A 117 -12.51 -4.87 -29.53
C LYS A 117 -13.96 -5.33 -29.35
N PRO A 118 -14.83 -5.13 -30.36
CA PRO A 118 -16.19 -5.66 -30.34
C PRO A 118 -16.18 -7.20 -30.35
N GLN A 119 -17.15 -7.81 -29.67
CA GLN A 119 -17.38 -9.26 -29.68
C GLN A 119 -18.33 -9.65 -30.82
N GLY A 120 -18.40 -10.94 -31.18
CA GLY A 120 -19.18 -11.45 -32.32
C GLY A 120 -20.63 -10.95 -32.36
N GLU A 121 -21.38 -11.09 -31.26
CA GLU A 121 -22.76 -10.60 -31.17
C GLU A 121 -22.91 -9.08 -31.38
N GLN A 122 -21.87 -8.31 -31.02
CA GLN A 122 -21.86 -6.86 -31.21
C GLN A 122 -21.55 -6.50 -32.67
N LEU A 123 -20.80 -7.34 -33.39
CA LEU A 123 -20.52 -7.18 -34.81
C LEU A 123 -21.80 -7.42 -35.64
N ASP A 124 -22.60 -8.42 -35.26
CA ASP A 124 -23.87 -8.74 -35.94
C ASP A 124 -24.90 -7.61 -35.82
N GLN A 125 -24.82 -6.81 -34.74
CA GLN A 125 -25.69 -5.65 -34.49
C GLN A 125 -25.09 -4.33 -34.98
N ALA A 126 -23.91 -4.36 -35.62
CA ALA A 126 -23.24 -3.15 -36.08
C ALA A 126 -24.01 -2.51 -37.24
N ASN A 127 -24.21 -1.19 -37.16
CA ASN A 127 -24.80 -0.41 -38.23
C ASN A 127 -23.79 0.66 -38.71
N PRO A 128 -22.95 0.37 -39.72
CA PRO A 128 -22.07 1.35 -40.32
C PRO A 128 -22.85 2.53 -40.89
N VAL A 129 -22.34 3.75 -40.70
CA VAL A 129 -22.99 4.98 -41.16
C VAL A 129 -22.20 5.52 -42.33
N ARG A 130 -22.90 5.93 -43.40
CA ARG A 130 -22.28 6.63 -44.52
C ARG A 130 -22.32 8.14 -44.27
N ASN A 131 -21.19 8.80 -44.42
CA ASN A 131 -21.13 10.25 -44.31
C ASN A 131 -21.57 10.89 -45.65
N ASP A 132 -22.53 11.80 -45.58
CA ASP A 132 -23.10 12.49 -46.75
C ASP A 132 -22.10 13.45 -47.41
N GLU A 133 -21.15 14.01 -46.65
CA GLU A 133 -20.17 14.97 -47.16
C GLU A 133 -18.98 14.29 -47.87
N THR A 134 -18.45 13.22 -47.29
CA THR A 134 -17.28 12.52 -47.84
C THR A 134 -17.64 11.37 -48.76
N ALA A 135 -18.92 10.96 -48.81
CA ALA A 135 -19.39 9.77 -49.51
C ALA A 135 -18.76 8.44 -49.02
N LEU A 136 -17.97 8.47 -47.95
CA LEU A 136 -17.28 7.33 -47.34
C LEU A 136 -18.09 6.76 -46.17
N TRP A 137 -17.91 5.46 -45.93
CA TRP A 137 -18.46 4.73 -44.81
C TRP A 137 -17.59 4.88 -43.57
N GLN A 138 -18.24 4.92 -42.41
CA GLN A 138 -17.60 4.99 -41.11
C GLN A 138 -17.90 3.74 -40.29
N CYS A 139 -16.85 3.19 -39.69
CA CYS A 139 -16.95 2.11 -38.73
C CYS A 139 -17.51 2.64 -37.39
N PRO A 140 -18.59 2.04 -36.82
CA PRO A 140 -19.22 2.50 -35.59
C PRO A 140 -18.37 2.26 -34.33
N PHE A 141 -17.37 1.37 -34.39
CA PHE A 141 -16.53 1.04 -33.24
C PHE A 141 -15.23 1.84 -33.20
N CYS A 142 -14.45 1.78 -34.28
CA CYS A 142 -13.14 2.45 -34.33
C CYS A 142 -13.20 3.88 -34.87
N LEU A 143 -14.35 4.32 -35.38
CA LEU A 143 -14.62 5.63 -35.98
C LEU A 143 -13.80 5.97 -37.23
N LYS A 144 -13.06 5.00 -37.79
CA LYS A 144 -12.41 5.13 -39.10
C LYS A 144 -13.44 5.39 -40.19
N ASN A 145 -13.17 6.39 -41.02
CA ASN A 145 -14.08 6.93 -42.05
C ASN A 145 -13.46 6.88 -43.46
N ASP A 146 -12.57 5.93 -43.72
CA ASP A 146 -11.77 5.77 -44.95
C ASP A 146 -12.31 4.67 -45.89
N PHE A 147 -13.54 4.20 -45.68
CA PHE A 147 -14.11 3.06 -46.41
C PHE A 147 -14.95 3.52 -47.62
N PRO A 148 -14.60 3.16 -48.86
CA PRO A 148 -15.41 3.50 -50.04
C PRO A 148 -16.76 2.78 -50.09
N GLU A 149 -16.78 1.48 -49.74
CA GLU A 149 -17.98 0.65 -49.80
C GLU A 149 -18.34 0.03 -48.46
N LEU A 150 -19.62 -0.34 -48.28
CA LEU A 150 -20.09 -1.01 -47.07
C LEU A 150 -19.38 -2.35 -46.85
N SER A 151 -19.09 -3.09 -47.93
CA SER A 151 -18.37 -4.36 -47.90
C SER A 151 -16.96 -4.24 -47.32
N ASP A 152 -16.29 -3.09 -47.49
CA ASP A 152 -14.96 -2.85 -46.93
C ASP A 152 -15.00 -2.71 -45.41
N VAL A 153 -16.11 -2.20 -44.85
CA VAL A 153 -16.32 -2.13 -43.40
C VAL A 153 -16.49 -3.53 -42.81
N TRP A 154 -17.21 -4.43 -43.51
CA TRP A 154 -17.36 -5.82 -43.09
C TRP A 154 -16.04 -6.60 -43.20
N ASN A 155 -15.28 -6.41 -44.29
CA ASN A 155 -13.93 -6.97 -44.44
C ASN A 155 -13.00 -6.50 -43.31
N HIS A 156 -13.13 -5.25 -42.85
CA HIS A 156 -12.38 -4.71 -41.72
C HIS A 156 -12.70 -5.41 -40.40
N PHE A 157 -13.95 -5.87 -40.20
CA PHE A 157 -14.35 -6.68 -39.05
C PHE A 157 -13.83 -8.10 -39.14
N ASP A 158 -14.05 -8.76 -40.28
CA ASP A 158 -13.67 -10.16 -40.50
C ASP A 158 -12.15 -10.36 -40.47
N ALA A 159 -11.39 -9.39 -40.98
CA ALA A 159 -9.93 -9.38 -40.90
C ALA A 159 -9.39 -9.06 -39.49
N GLY A 160 -10.26 -8.71 -38.53
CA GLY A 160 -9.85 -8.31 -37.18
C GLY A 160 -9.03 -7.02 -37.12
N ALA A 161 -9.07 -6.20 -38.18
CA ALA A 161 -8.34 -4.95 -38.30
C ALA A 161 -8.95 -3.81 -37.45
N CYS A 162 -10.14 -4.02 -36.91
CA CYS A 162 -10.80 -3.08 -36.01
C CYS A 162 -10.10 -2.98 -34.65
N CYS A 163 -9.60 -1.78 -34.34
CA CYS A 163 -9.03 -1.48 -33.02
C CYS A 163 -10.10 -1.35 -31.93
N GLY A 164 -11.39 -1.24 -32.30
CA GLY A 164 -12.52 -1.19 -31.39
C GLY A 164 -12.77 0.19 -30.78
N GLN A 165 -13.73 0.23 -29.84
CA GLN A 165 -14.20 1.45 -29.19
C GLN A 165 -13.24 1.88 -28.09
N ALA A 166 -12.90 3.16 -28.04
CA ALA A 166 -12.05 3.71 -27.00
C ALA A 166 -12.78 3.71 -25.64
N THR A 167 -12.15 3.15 -24.62
CA THR A 167 -12.73 3.02 -23.27
C THR A 167 -12.13 4.00 -22.27
N GLY A 168 -10.91 4.47 -22.54
CA GLY A 168 -10.20 5.39 -21.66
C GLY A 168 -8.78 5.69 -22.12
N VAL A 169 -8.10 6.52 -21.35
CA VAL A 169 -6.77 7.06 -21.64
C VAL A 169 -5.82 6.58 -20.54
N LYS A 170 -4.69 6.00 -20.93
CA LYS A 170 -3.60 5.62 -20.02
C LYS A 170 -2.66 6.79 -19.83
N LEU A 171 -2.28 7.02 -18.59
CA LEU A 171 -1.44 8.13 -18.18
C LEU A 171 -0.20 7.62 -17.43
N ARG A 172 0.86 8.42 -17.43
CA ARG A 172 2.01 8.31 -16.54
C ARG A 172 2.06 9.55 -15.68
N LEU A 173 2.09 9.39 -14.37
CA LEU A 173 2.38 10.49 -13.46
C LEU A 173 3.90 10.64 -13.31
N ASP A 174 4.34 11.82 -12.88
CA ASP A 174 5.77 12.14 -12.74
C ASP A 174 6.47 11.31 -11.65
N ASN A 175 5.71 10.87 -10.64
CA ASN A 175 6.17 9.95 -9.59
C ASN A 175 6.25 8.47 -10.05
N GLY A 176 6.04 8.20 -11.34
CA GLY A 176 6.11 6.86 -11.93
C GLY A 176 4.84 6.01 -11.79
N VAL A 177 3.82 6.50 -11.07
CA VAL A 177 2.53 5.83 -10.91
C VAL A 177 1.76 5.81 -12.23
N SER A 178 1.07 4.71 -12.50
CA SER A 178 0.26 4.57 -13.72
C SER A 178 -1.12 5.17 -13.49
N GLY A 179 -1.56 6.08 -14.36
CA GLY A 179 -2.89 6.67 -14.29
C GLY A 179 -3.85 6.12 -15.34
N TYR A 180 -5.14 6.16 -15.05
CA TYR A 180 -6.19 5.81 -16.00
C TYR A 180 -7.35 6.81 -15.91
N ILE A 181 -7.73 7.39 -17.06
CA ILE A 181 -8.95 8.20 -17.19
C ILE A 181 -9.97 7.40 -17.99
N HIS A 182 -11.13 7.11 -17.39
CA HIS A 182 -12.28 6.61 -18.14
C HIS A 182 -12.76 7.63 -19.17
N ILE A 183 -13.21 7.20 -20.35
CA ILE A 183 -13.68 8.13 -21.41
C ILE A 183 -14.79 9.08 -20.91
N LYS A 184 -15.65 8.60 -20.00
CA LYS A 184 -16.71 9.38 -19.35
C LYS A 184 -16.18 10.50 -18.45
N ASN A 185 -14.92 10.42 -18.01
CA ASN A 185 -14.24 11.34 -17.12
C ASN A 185 -13.19 12.18 -17.85
N LEU A 186 -13.13 12.12 -19.19
CA LEU A 186 -12.17 12.91 -19.97
C LEU A 186 -12.62 14.35 -20.18
N SER A 187 -13.93 14.60 -20.30
CA SER A 187 -14.51 15.92 -20.52
C SER A 187 -15.95 15.97 -20.02
N ASP A 188 -16.45 17.19 -19.73
CA ASP A 188 -17.88 17.43 -19.44
C ASP A 188 -18.79 17.21 -20.66
N LYS A 189 -18.25 17.44 -21.85
CA LYS A 189 -18.94 17.14 -23.10
C LYS A 189 -18.79 15.66 -23.41
N HIS A 190 -19.78 15.08 -24.10
CA HIS A 190 -19.66 13.72 -24.59
C HIS A 190 -18.53 13.62 -25.61
N VAL A 191 -17.58 12.73 -25.36
CA VAL A 191 -16.43 12.46 -26.24
C VAL A 191 -16.53 11.01 -26.70
N SER A 192 -16.74 10.80 -27.99
CA SER A 192 -16.73 9.47 -28.62
C SER A 192 -15.32 9.04 -29.02
N ASN A 193 -14.51 10.00 -29.48
CA ASN A 193 -13.11 9.77 -29.84
C ASN A 193 -12.16 10.56 -28.93
N PRO A 194 -11.41 9.89 -28.02
CA PRO A 194 -10.47 10.60 -27.15
C PRO A 194 -9.30 11.24 -27.92
N GLU A 195 -8.97 10.76 -29.13
CA GLU A 195 -7.88 11.33 -29.96
C GLU A 195 -8.13 12.77 -30.38
N GLU A 196 -9.39 13.21 -30.44
CA GLU A 196 -9.73 14.61 -30.73
C GLU A 196 -9.33 15.55 -29.58
N ARG A 197 -9.18 15.01 -28.37
CA ARG A 197 -8.94 15.81 -27.17
C ARG A 197 -7.54 15.66 -26.60
N VAL A 198 -6.96 14.47 -26.74
CA VAL A 198 -5.64 14.14 -26.20
C VAL A 198 -4.76 13.44 -27.23
N GLY A 199 -3.52 13.89 -27.35
CA GLY A 199 -2.46 13.23 -28.10
C GLY A 199 -1.58 12.37 -27.20
N ILE A 200 -0.96 11.33 -27.75
CA ILE A 200 0.09 10.57 -27.06
C ILE A 200 1.29 11.50 -26.80
N GLY A 201 1.81 11.48 -25.58
CA GLY A 201 2.86 12.37 -25.11
C GLY A 201 2.36 13.73 -24.61
N GLN A 202 1.06 14.03 -24.71
CA GLN A 202 0.51 15.29 -24.21
C GLN A 202 0.44 15.30 -22.67
N LEU A 203 0.83 16.42 -22.07
CA LEU A 203 0.60 16.71 -20.66
C LEU A 203 -0.86 17.13 -20.43
N ILE A 204 -1.51 16.49 -19.47
CA ILE A 204 -2.89 16.77 -19.06
C ILE A 204 -2.97 16.98 -17.55
N HIS A 205 -3.83 17.91 -17.12
CA HIS A 205 -4.19 18.07 -15.72
C HIS A 205 -5.32 17.11 -15.40
N CYS A 206 -5.15 16.31 -14.35
CA CYS A 206 -6.19 15.43 -13.86
C CYS A 206 -6.30 15.49 -12.33
N ARG A 207 -7.45 15.10 -11.82
CA ARG A 207 -7.70 14.97 -10.38
C ARG A 207 -7.79 13.49 -10.04
N ILE A 208 -7.12 13.09 -8.95
CA ILE A 208 -7.11 11.70 -8.49
C ILE A 208 -8.48 11.35 -7.91
N MET A 209 -9.12 10.30 -8.42
CA MET A 209 -10.41 9.80 -7.94
C MET A 209 -10.22 8.62 -6.98
N LYS A 210 -9.25 7.76 -7.28
CA LYS A 210 -8.98 6.53 -6.53
C LYS A 210 -7.50 6.18 -6.64
N ILE A 211 -6.94 5.67 -5.56
CA ILE A 211 -5.55 5.18 -5.49
C ILE A 211 -5.59 3.69 -5.16
N ASP A 212 -4.87 2.90 -5.96
CA ASP A 212 -4.60 1.48 -5.72
C ASP A 212 -3.11 1.32 -5.46
N VAL A 213 -2.76 1.23 -4.17
CA VAL A 213 -1.38 1.18 -3.66
C VAL A 213 -0.68 -0.13 -4.00
N GLU A 214 -1.42 -1.23 -4.13
CA GLU A 214 -0.84 -2.54 -4.48
C GLU A 214 -0.40 -2.58 -5.95
N ARG A 215 -1.19 -1.96 -6.83
CA ARG A 215 -0.94 -1.96 -8.28
C ARG A 215 -0.14 -0.77 -8.77
N PHE A 216 0.21 0.17 -7.90
CA PHE A 216 0.81 1.45 -8.28
C PHE A 216 0.01 2.14 -9.39
N SER A 217 -1.31 2.17 -9.20
CA SER A 217 -2.23 2.72 -10.20
C SER A 217 -3.26 3.66 -9.61
N VAL A 218 -3.65 4.67 -10.38
CA VAL A 218 -4.66 5.64 -9.99
C VAL A 218 -5.72 5.79 -11.07
N ASP A 219 -6.97 5.93 -10.62
CA ASP A 219 -8.05 6.39 -11.48
C ASP A 219 -8.14 7.92 -11.36
N SER A 220 -8.29 8.60 -12.48
CA SER A 220 -8.30 10.06 -12.52
C SER A 220 -9.43 10.61 -13.40
N THR A 221 -9.75 11.89 -13.20
CA THR A 221 -10.70 12.66 -14.02
C THR A 221 -10.03 13.89 -14.60
N SER A 222 -10.38 14.27 -15.82
CA SER A 222 -9.95 15.49 -16.49
C SER A 222 -11.14 16.36 -16.93
N LYS A 223 -12.32 16.13 -16.36
CA LYS A 223 -13.49 16.99 -16.56
C LYS A 223 -13.18 18.41 -16.10
N SER A 224 -13.62 19.41 -16.86
CA SER A 224 -13.40 20.80 -16.48
C SER A 224 -14.18 21.17 -15.22
N SER A 225 -15.34 20.52 -14.96
CA SER A 225 -16.07 20.64 -13.69
C SER A 225 -15.25 20.21 -12.49
N ASP A 226 -14.62 19.03 -12.59
CA ASP A 226 -13.91 18.38 -11.49
C ASP A 226 -12.57 19.09 -11.25
N LEU A 227 -11.90 19.53 -12.32
CA LEU A 227 -10.68 20.32 -12.21
C LEU A 227 -10.94 21.66 -11.52
N ALA A 228 -12.05 22.33 -11.86
CA ALA A 228 -12.44 23.60 -11.25
C ALA A 228 -13.11 23.44 -9.86
N ASP A 229 -13.31 22.20 -9.40
CA ASP A 229 -13.96 21.88 -8.12
C ASP A 229 -15.31 22.59 -7.89
N LYS A 230 -16.12 22.69 -8.93
CA LYS A 230 -17.38 23.48 -8.87
C LYS A 230 -18.38 22.93 -7.85
N ASN A 231 -18.26 21.65 -7.51
CA ASN A 231 -19.16 20.96 -6.59
C ASN A 231 -18.64 20.97 -5.14
N HIS A 232 -17.43 21.49 -4.87
CA HIS A 232 -16.74 21.37 -3.57
C HIS A 232 -16.69 19.92 -3.06
N GLU A 233 -16.53 18.97 -3.97
CA GLU A 233 -16.50 17.54 -3.66
C GLU A 233 -15.13 17.10 -3.11
N TRP A 234 -14.12 17.93 -3.31
CA TRP A 234 -12.75 17.64 -2.92
C TRP A 234 -12.26 18.67 -1.89
N ARG A 235 -11.28 18.23 -1.10
CA ARG A 235 -10.74 18.98 0.05
C ARG A 235 -10.01 20.26 -0.35
#